data_AF-A0A2I0KW86-F1
#
_entry.id   AF-A0A2I0KW86-F1
#
_cell.length_a   1.000
_cell.length_b   1.000
_cell.length_c   1.000
_cell.angle_alpha   90.00
_cell.angle_beta   90.00
_cell.angle_gamma   90.00
#
_symmetry.space_group_name_H-M   'P 1'
#
loop_
_entity.id
_entity.type
_entity.pdbx_description
1 polymer ?
#
loop_
_entity_poly.entity_id
_entity_poly.type
_entity_poly.pdbx_seq_one_letter_code
_entity_poly.pdbx_strand_id
1 'polypeptide(L)'
;PGHFQGHTYDIVSAFQVYGEYVSGAISDEHRRNVLLNSCPGAGACGGMYTANTMASAIEAMGMSLPGSSSIPAEDPMKLLECHLAGKHLLELLKMDLKPRDIITERSLRNAMVIVMALGGSTNAVLHLIAIARSVGIKLTLDDFQKVSDKVPFLADLKPSGKYVMEDMHKIGGTPAVIRYLLELGYLDGDCITVTGKTLAENAIAAPSLAAGQ
;
A
#
# COMPACT_ATOMS: atom_id res chain seq x y z
N PRO A 1 3.71 9.99 -11.07
CA PRO A 1 3.14 9.72 -12.41
C PRO A 1 3.87 10.60 -13.42
N GLY A 2 3.97 10.16 -14.68
CA GLY A 2 4.53 10.97 -15.75
C GLY A 2 3.52 11.99 -16.26
N HIS A 3 3.99 13.19 -16.62
CA HIS A 3 3.13 14.25 -17.16
C HIS A 3 3.77 14.84 -18.42
N PHE A 4 3.06 14.81 -19.54
CA PHE A 4 3.52 15.39 -20.79
C PHE A 4 2.34 15.89 -21.62
N GLN A 5 2.42 17.15 -22.09
CA GLN A 5 1.37 17.80 -22.91
C GLN A 5 -0.05 17.64 -22.36
N GLY A 6 -0.23 17.84 -21.05
CA GLY A 6 -1.55 17.76 -20.39
C GLY A 6 -2.08 16.33 -20.17
N HIS A 7 -1.32 15.30 -20.54
CA HIS A 7 -1.68 13.90 -20.31
C HIS A 7 -0.85 13.32 -19.16
N THR A 8 -1.44 12.36 -18.45
CA THR A 8 -0.79 11.62 -17.37
C THR A 8 -0.53 10.19 -17.82
N TYR A 9 0.71 9.74 -17.62
CA TYR A 9 1.18 8.42 -18.01
C TYR A 9 1.73 7.65 -16.80
N ASP A 10 1.65 6.34 -16.89
CA ASP A 10 2.24 5.38 -15.97
C ASP A 10 2.70 4.13 -16.73
N ILE A 11 3.27 3.15 -16.02
CA ILE A 11 3.75 1.92 -16.65
C ILE A 11 2.66 1.14 -17.40
N VAL A 12 1.39 1.24 -16.98
CA VAL A 12 0.27 0.59 -17.70
C VAL A 12 0.00 1.28 -19.02
N SER A 13 0.17 2.60 -19.08
CA SER A 13 0.13 3.36 -20.33
C SER A 13 1.17 2.80 -21.33
N ALA A 14 2.41 2.58 -20.87
CA ALA A 14 3.45 1.96 -21.69
C ALA A 14 3.15 0.51 -22.12
N PHE A 15 2.36 -0.25 -21.36
CA PHE A 15 1.91 -1.58 -21.77
C PHE A 15 0.79 -1.52 -22.82
N GLN A 16 -0.21 -0.66 -22.62
CA GLN A 16 -1.39 -0.56 -23.47
C GLN A 16 -1.08 0.02 -24.85
N VAL A 17 -0.11 0.95 -24.91
CA VAL A 17 0.20 1.72 -26.12
C VAL A 17 0.61 0.87 -27.32
N TYR A 18 1.14 -0.35 -27.11
CA TYR A 18 1.42 -1.25 -28.23
C TYR A 18 0.11 -1.76 -28.88
N GLY A 19 -0.89 -2.11 -28.08
CA GLY A 19 -2.20 -2.55 -28.58
C GLY A 19 -2.94 -1.44 -29.32
N GLU A 20 -2.87 -0.21 -28.80
CA GLU A 20 -3.42 0.98 -29.44
C GLU A 20 -2.74 1.30 -30.78
N TYR A 21 -1.42 1.10 -30.86
CA TYR A 21 -0.68 1.30 -32.10
C TYR A 21 -1.03 0.24 -33.15
N VAL A 22 -1.05 -1.04 -32.78
CA VAL A 22 -1.35 -2.14 -33.71
C VAL A 22 -2.79 -2.08 -34.23
N SER A 23 -3.73 -1.57 -33.43
CA SER A 23 -5.11 -1.34 -33.88
C SER A 23 -5.28 -0.15 -34.83
N GLY A 24 -4.24 0.68 -34.97
CA GLY A 24 -4.27 1.91 -35.76
C GLY A 24 -4.91 3.11 -35.05
N ALA A 25 -5.17 3.02 -33.74
CA ALA A 25 -5.76 4.11 -32.97
C ALA A 25 -4.80 5.29 -32.72
N ILE A 26 -3.48 5.03 -32.75
CA ILE A 26 -2.43 6.03 -32.52
C ILE A 26 -1.28 5.89 -33.52
N SER A 27 -0.50 6.95 -33.69
CA SER A 27 0.73 6.93 -34.50
C SER A 27 1.92 6.32 -33.75
N ASP A 28 2.95 5.91 -34.49
CA ASP A 28 4.21 5.44 -33.88
C ASP A 28 4.90 6.55 -33.06
N GLU A 29 4.75 7.81 -33.48
CA GLU A 29 5.24 8.96 -32.72
C GLU A 29 4.54 9.09 -31.37
N HIS A 30 3.20 8.99 -31.34
CA HIS A 30 2.46 9.00 -30.09
C HIS A 30 2.87 7.82 -29.19
N ARG A 31 3.02 6.62 -29.78
CA ARG A 31 3.51 5.43 -29.06
C ARG A 31 4.85 5.69 -28.39
N ARG A 32 5.82 6.26 -29.11
CA ARG A 32 7.15 6.63 -28.57
C ARG A 32 7.04 7.68 -27.46
N ASN A 33 6.17 8.67 -27.61
CA ASN A 33 5.94 9.69 -26.59
C ASN A 33 5.42 9.09 -25.27
N VAL A 34 4.49 8.14 -25.32
CA VAL A 34 4.03 7.43 -24.12
C VAL A 34 5.19 6.69 -23.45
N LEU A 35 6.00 5.95 -24.22
CA LEU A 35 7.13 5.20 -23.68
C LEU A 35 8.16 6.10 -22.97
N LEU A 36 8.49 7.25 -23.55
CA LEU A 36 9.48 8.19 -23.00
C LEU A 36 8.99 8.91 -21.74
N ASN A 37 7.68 9.02 -21.54
CA ASN A 37 7.09 9.82 -20.47
C ASN A 37 6.36 8.99 -19.39
N SER A 38 6.27 7.67 -19.52
CA SER A 38 5.55 6.80 -18.56
C SER A 38 6.27 6.63 -17.22
N CYS A 39 7.60 6.73 -17.20
CA CYS A 39 8.44 6.46 -16.02
C CYS A 39 9.37 7.67 -15.76
N PRO A 40 8.89 8.72 -15.08
CA PRO A 40 9.61 10.00 -14.97
C PRO A 40 10.79 9.99 -13.98
N GLY A 41 10.92 8.95 -13.15
CA GLY A 41 11.89 8.92 -12.05
C GLY A 41 11.89 7.60 -11.30
N ALA A 42 12.49 7.60 -10.11
CA ALA A 42 12.61 6.42 -9.25
C ALA A 42 11.29 6.06 -8.56
N GLY A 43 11.16 4.78 -8.18
CA GLY A 43 10.05 4.28 -7.38
C GLY A 43 9.36 3.06 -7.99
N ALA A 44 8.41 2.52 -7.24
CA ALA A 44 7.57 1.41 -7.69
C ALA A 44 6.47 1.88 -8.67
N CYS A 45 5.74 0.93 -9.25
CA CYS A 45 4.60 1.21 -10.11
C CYS A 45 3.50 1.97 -9.32
N GLY A 46 3.01 3.11 -9.83
CA GLY A 46 2.22 4.07 -9.05
C GLY A 46 0.79 3.67 -8.67
N GLY A 47 0.17 2.70 -9.36
CA GLY A 47 -1.15 2.18 -9.00
C GLY A 47 -1.10 1.18 -7.84
N MET A 48 -2.26 0.70 -7.40
CA MET A 48 -2.42 -0.35 -6.38
C MET A 48 -2.09 -1.76 -6.92
N TYR A 49 -0.94 -1.86 -7.61
CA TYR A 49 -0.35 -3.13 -8.03
C TYR A 49 0.40 -3.78 -6.86
N THR A 50 0.99 -4.95 -7.10
CA THR A 50 1.64 -5.78 -6.07
C THR A 50 2.59 -5.00 -5.13
N ALA A 51 3.39 -4.07 -5.64
CA ALA A 51 4.31 -3.29 -4.81
C ALA A 51 3.59 -2.44 -3.76
N ASN A 52 2.63 -1.61 -4.18
CA ASN A 52 1.86 -0.76 -3.27
C ASN A 52 0.90 -1.59 -2.41
N THR A 53 0.33 -2.66 -2.95
CA THR A 53 -0.49 -3.60 -2.16
C THR A 53 0.31 -4.19 -1.00
N MET A 54 1.51 -4.71 -1.27
CA MET A 54 2.35 -5.30 -0.22
C MET A 54 2.88 -4.25 0.74
N ALA A 55 3.26 -3.06 0.26
CA ALA A 55 3.69 -1.98 1.14
C ALA A 55 2.58 -1.60 2.14
N SER A 56 1.35 -1.35 1.67
CA SER A 56 0.21 -1.01 2.53
C SER A 56 -0.17 -2.16 3.46
N ALA A 57 -0.14 -3.41 2.97
CA ALA A 57 -0.42 -4.59 3.78
C ALA A 57 0.61 -4.77 4.91
N ILE A 58 1.90 -4.54 4.65
CA ILE A 58 2.99 -4.64 5.64
C ILE A 58 2.90 -3.51 6.67
N GLU A 59 2.52 -2.30 6.27
CA GLU A 59 2.27 -1.19 7.20
C GLU A 59 1.10 -1.52 8.14
N ALA A 60 0.00 -2.05 7.61
CA ALA A 60 -1.16 -2.46 8.40
C ALA A 60 -0.90 -3.70 9.30
N MET A 61 0.05 -4.53 8.91
CA MET A 61 0.59 -5.62 9.73
C MET A 61 1.45 -5.09 10.90
N GLY A 62 1.84 -3.81 10.86
CA GLY A 62 2.66 -3.17 11.88
C GLY A 62 4.16 -3.34 11.66
N MET A 63 4.60 -3.79 10.48
CA MET A 63 6.01 -4.07 10.18
C MET A 63 6.76 -2.91 9.50
N SER A 64 6.08 -1.80 9.23
CA SER A 64 6.65 -0.56 8.71
C SER A 64 6.22 0.63 9.56
N LEU A 65 7.01 1.71 9.54
CA LEU A 65 6.63 2.95 10.21
C LEU A 65 5.39 3.57 9.52
N PRO A 66 4.53 4.30 10.27
CA PRO A 66 3.36 4.96 9.70
C PRO A 66 3.74 5.87 8.52
N GLY A 67 3.03 5.72 7.40
CA GLY A 67 3.24 6.46 6.17
C GLY A 67 4.20 5.81 5.18
N SER A 68 5.01 4.82 5.60
CA SER A 68 6.06 4.19 4.79
C SER A 68 5.58 3.74 3.40
N SER A 69 4.38 3.18 3.34
CA SER A 69 3.80 2.62 2.11
C SER A 69 3.24 3.65 1.14
N SER A 70 3.02 4.89 1.59
CA SER A 70 2.37 5.94 0.79
C SER A 70 3.29 7.10 0.43
N ILE A 71 4.39 7.32 1.17
CA ILE A 71 5.36 8.37 0.84
C ILE A 71 6.02 8.06 -0.52
N PRO A 72 5.92 8.95 -1.53
CA PRO A 72 6.58 8.77 -2.82
C PRO A 72 8.10 8.62 -2.68
N ALA A 73 8.72 7.88 -3.60
CA ALA A 73 10.14 7.55 -3.51
C ALA A 73 11.07 8.78 -3.51
N GLU A 74 10.71 9.82 -4.25
CA GLU A 74 11.48 11.07 -4.36
C GLU A 74 11.00 12.17 -3.39
N ASP A 75 10.04 11.87 -2.51
CA ASP A 75 9.61 12.80 -1.47
C ASP A 75 10.69 12.91 -0.37
N PRO A 76 11.09 14.13 0.05
CA PRO A 76 12.05 14.31 1.14
C PRO A 76 11.69 13.58 2.44
N MET A 77 10.41 13.34 2.69
CA MET A 77 9.92 12.57 3.84
C MET A 77 10.39 11.12 3.81
N LYS A 78 10.68 10.54 2.63
CA LYS A 78 11.22 9.18 2.52
C LYS A 78 12.63 9.10 3.10
N LEU A 79 13.48 10.10 2.83
CA LEU A 79 14.80 10.20 3.44
C LEU A 79 14.73 10.41 4.95
N LEU A 80 13.77 11.22 5.41
CA LEU A 80 13.54 11.41 6.84
C LEU A 80 13.13 10.10 7.52
N GLU A 81 12.22 9.34 6.93
CA GLU A 81 11.81 8.02 7.41
C GLU A 81 13.03 7.08 7.54
N CYS A 82 13.90 7.03 6.52
CA CYS A 82 15.13 6.23 6.55
C CYS A 82 16.03 6.59 7.74
N HIS A 83 16.16 7.89 8.07
CA HIS A 83 16.93 8.32 9.24
C HIS A 83 16.24 7.94 10.56
N LEU A 84 14.91 8.04 10.63
CA LEU A 84 14.13 7.70 11.82
C LEU A 84 14.09 6.18 12.11
N ALA A 85 14.21 5.35 11.07
CA ALA A 85 14.21 3.89 11.20
C ALA A 85 15.27 3.39 12.19
N GLY A 86 16.47 4.00 12.20
CA GLY A 86 17.54 3.64 13.14
C GLY A 86 17.16 3.89 14.60
N LYS A 87 16.45 4.99 14.88
CA LYS A 87 15.95 5.30 16.23
C LYS A 87 14.90 4.28 16.67
N HIS A 88 13.95 3.95 15.80
CA HIS A 88 12.91 2.95 16.12
C HIS A 88 13.52 1.56 16.34
N LEU A 89 14.47 1.15 15.49
CA LEU A 89 15.14 -0.13 15.64
C LEU A 89 15.88 -0.26 16.98
N LEU A 90 16.52 0.82 17.46
CA LEU A 90 17.15 0.83 18.78
C LEU A 90 16.13 0.59 19.91
N GLU A 91 14.94 1.18 19.83
CA GLU A 91 13.89 0.93 20.83
C GLU A 91 13.34 -0.49 20.73
N LEU A 92 13.17 -1.03 19.53
CA LEU A 92 12.78 -2.44 19.33
C LEU A 92 13.78 -3.41 19.97
N LEU A 93 15.08 -3.14 19.84
CA LEU A 93 16.14 -3.93 20.47
C LEU A 93 16.07 -3.88 22.00
N LYS A 94 15.79 -2.70 22.59
CA LYS A 94 15.63 -2.55 24.05
C LYS A 94 14.40 -3.29 24.57
N MET A 95 13.31 -3.30 23.79
CA MET A 95 12.07 -3.99 24.12
C MET A 95 12.12 -5.50 23.86
N ASP A 96 13.15 -5.98 23.16
CA ASP A 96 13.19 -7.31 22.54
C ASP A 96 11.92 -7.61 21.73
N LEU A 97 11.39 -6.60 21.02
CA LEU A 97 10.17 -6.73 20.22
C LEU A 97 10.53 -7.31 18.85
N LYS A 98 10.21 -8.59 18.65
CA LYS A 98 10.63 -9.39 17.48
C LYS A 98 9.52 -9.48 16.43
N PRO A 99 9.84 -9.88 15.18
CA PRO A 99 8.82 -10.05 14.14
C PRO A 99 7.69 -11.01 14.52
N ARG A 100 7.94 -12.06 15.32
CA ARG A 100 6.87 -12.99 15.78
C ARG A 100 5.95 -12.39 16.83
N ASP A 101 6.37 -11.31 17.49
CA ASP A 101 5.54 -10.60 18.45
C ASP A 101 4.58 -9.63 17.72
N ILE A 102 5.00 -9.13 16.54
CA ILE A 102 4.22 -8.20 15.69
C ILE A 102 3.34 -8.96 14.68
N ILE A 103 3.90 -9.96 14.00
CA ILE A 103 3.23 -10.76 12.97
C ILE A 103 2.45 -11.87 13.66
N THR A 104 1.17 -11.62 13.89
CA THR A 104 0.21 -12.50 14.55
C THR A 104 -0.96 -12.79 13.59
N GLU A 105 -1.83 -13.74 13.94
CA GLU A 105 -3.05 -13.99 13.15
C GLU A 105 -3.90 -12.71 13.00
N ARG A 106 -3.91 -11.85 14.03
CA ARG A 106 -4.66 -10.59 14.06
C ARG A 106 -4.05 -9.53 13.14
N SER A 107 -2.72 -9.36 13.16
CA SER A 107 -2.06 -8.40 12.26
C SER A 107 -2.01 -8.88 10.81
N LEU A 108 -1.94 -10.19 10.56
CA LEU A 108 -2.14 -10.77 9.23
C LEU A 108 -3.57 -10.53 8.73
N ARG A 109 -4.58 -10.61 9.61
CA ARG A 109 -5.95 -10.22 9.27
C ARG A 109 -6.04 -8.74 8.89
N ASN A 110 -5.39 -7.84 9.65
CA ASN A 110 -5.34 -6.42 9.30
C ASN A 110 -4.72 -6.17 7.90
N ALA A 111 -3.65 -6.90 7.57
CA ALA A 111 -3.05 -6.86 6.24
C ALA A 111 -4.04 -7.28 5.15
N MET A 112 -4.78 -8.37 5.35
CA MET A 112 -5.83 -8.81 4.40
C MET A 112 -6.97 -7.80 4.27
N VAL A 113 -7.41 -7.19 5.37
CA VAL A 113 -8.47 -6.16 5.35
C VAL A 113 -8.05 -4.98 4.46
N ILE A 114 -6.80 -4.51 4.59
CA ILE A 114 -6.27 -3.42 3.77
C ILE A 114 -6.17 -3.82 2.30
N VAL A 115 -5.76 -5.07 1.99
CA VAL A 115 -5.77 -5.58 0.62
C VAL A 115 -7.18 -5.52 0.01
N MET A 116 -8.21 -5.94 0.74
CA MET A 116 -9.59 -5.92 0.24
C MET A 116 -10.13 -4.49 0.09
N ALA A 117 -9.92 -3.64 1.10
CA ALA A 117 -10.40 -2.26 1.10
C ALA A 117 -9.79 -1.43 -0.03
N LEU A 118 -8.52 -1.67 -0.36
CA LEU A 118 -7.79 -0.93 -1.39
C LEU A 118 -7.87 -1.57 -2.79
N GLY A 119 -8.52 -2.73 -2.96
CA GLY A 119 -8.55 -3.44 -4.24
C GLY A 119 -7.17 -3.95 -4.67
N GLY A 120 -6.41 -4.45 -3.71
CA GLY A 120 -5.03 -4.88 -3.89
C GLY A 120 -4.85 -6.09 -4.81
N SER A 121 -3.62 -6.23 -5.31
CA SER A 121 -3.20 -7.32 -6.19
C SER A 121 -3.44 -8.71 -5.58
N THR A 122 -3.89 -9.66 -6.41
CA THR A 122 -4.05 -11.07 -6.04
C THR A 122 -2.74 -11.73 -5.61
N ASN A 123 -1.59 -11.21 -6.04
CA ASN A 123 -0.27 -11.69 -5.60
C ASN A 123 -0.07 -11.54 -4.08
N ALA A 124 -0.80 -10.65 -3.41
CA ALA A 124 -0.78 -10.54 -1.95
C ALA A 124 -1.17 -11.85 -1.26
N VAL A 125 -2.01 -12.68 -1.87
CA VAL A 125 -2.36 -14.01 -1.35
C VAL A 125 -1.11 -14.88 -1.18
N LEU A 126 -0.30 -14.98 -2.23
CA LEU A 126 0.93 -15.78 -2.21
C LEU A 126 1.92 -15.24 -1.18
N HIS A 127 2.12 -13.93 -1.17
CA HIS A 127 3.10 -13.29 -0.29
C HIS A 127 2.71 -13.35 1.18
N LEU A 128 1.45 -13.09 1.52
CA LEU A 128 0.98 -13.14 2.91
C LEU A 128 0.96 -14.58 3.46
N ILE A 129 0.64 -15.59 2.63
CA ILE A 129 0.80 -17.00 3.02
C ILE A 129 2.28 -17.32 3.28
N ALA A 130 3.19 -16.86 2.42
CA ALA A 130 4.63 -17.06 2.63
C ALA A 130 5.14 -16.38 3.91
N ILE A 131 4.69 -15.14 4.18
CA ILE A 131 5.01 -14.40 5.41
C ILE A 131 4.48 -15.16 6.64
N ALA A 132 3.21 -15.56 6.64
CA ALA A 132 2.62 -16.33 7.74
C ALA A 132 3.41 -17.62 8.03
N ARG A 133 3.77 -18.36 6.98
CA ARG A 133 4.60 -19.58 7.09
C ARG A 133 5.96 -19.30 7.74
N SER A 134 6.60 -18.16 7.43
CA SER A 134 7.91 -17.79 7.98
C SER A 134 7.90 -17.56 9.50
N VAL A 135 6.76 -17.16 10.06
CA VAL A 135 6.55 -16.98 11.51
C VAL A 135 5.82 -18.14 12.18
N GLY A 136 5.54 -19.22 11.44
CA GLY A 136 4.90 -20.43 11.98
C GLY A 136 3.37 -20.35 12.08
N ILE A 137 2.73 -19.39 11.40
CA ILE A 137 1.28 -19.22 11.38
C ILE A 137 0.70 -19.90 10.13
N LYS A 138 -0.42 -20.61 10.29
CA LYS A 138 -1.18 -21.15 9.17
C LYS A 138 -2.16 -20.11 8.67
N LEU A 139 -1.98 -19.67 7.42
CA LEU A 139 -2.92 -18.83 6.70
C LEU A 139 -3.36 -19.56 5.43
N THR A 140 -4.67 -19.64 5.18
CA THR A 140 -5.26 -20.43 4.10
C THR A 140 -6.05 -19.55 3.13
N LEU A 141 -6.36 -20.10 1.95
CA LEU A 141 -7.21 -19.41 0.97
C LEU A 141 -8.62 -19.11 1.53
N ASP A 142 -9.16 -19.99 2.37
CA ASP A 142 -10.46 -19.77 3.04
C ASP A 142 -10.43 -18.54 3.95
N ASP A 143 -9.28 -18.23 4.55
CA ASP A 143 -9.14 -17.04 5.39
C ASP A 143 -9.21 -15.76 4.56
N PHE A 144 -8.65 -15.76 3.35
CA PHE A 144 -8.81 -14.65 2.40
C PHE A 144 -10.26 -14.49 1.97
N GLN A 145 -10.95 -15.59 1.65
CA GLN A 145 -12.36 -15.54 1.25
C GLN A 145 -13.23 -14.95 2.37
N LYS A 146 -13.06 -15.42 3.62
CA LYS A 146 -13.80 -14.90 4.78
C LYS A 146 -13.58 -13.41 5.04
N VAL A 147 -12.38 -12.89 4.75
CA VAL A 147 -12.10 -11.45 4.87
C VAL A 147 -12.70 -10.69 3.70
N SER A 148 -12.58 -11.21 2.47
CA SER A 148 -13.16 -10.63 1.27
C SER A 148 -14.68 -10.48 1.36
N ASP A 149 -15.38 -11.49 1.91
CA ASP A 149 -16.84 -11.46 2.07
C ASP A 149 -17.33 -10.37 3.05
N LYS A 150 -16.45 -9.88 3.94
CA LYS A 150 -16.80 -8.94 5.00
C LYS A 150 -16.34 -7.51 4.74
N VAL A 151 -15.28 -7.33 3.97
CA VAL A 151 -14.64 -6.03 3.79
C VAL A 151 -15.04 -5.45 2.44
N PRO A 152 -15.72 -4.30 2.39
CA PRO A 152 -16.06 -3.66 1.13
C PRO A 152 -14.81 -3.15 0.42
N PHE A 153 -14.84 -3.12 -0.91
CA PHE A 153 -13.86 -2.41 -1.72
C PHE A 153 -14.21 -0.92 -1.71
N LEU A 154 -13.27 -0.08 -1.24
CA LEU A 154 -13.53 1.34 -0.96
C LEU A 154 -12.70 2.30 -1.84
N ALA A 155 -11.49 1.91 -2.23
CA ALA A 155 -10.55 2.85 -2.85
C ALA A 155 -10.71 2.94 -4.38
N ASP A 156 -10.90 4.15 -4.90
CA ASP A 156 -10.91 4.43 -6.34
C ASP A 156 -9.48 4.52 -6.92
N LEU A 157 -8.67 3.47 -6.76
CA LEU A 157 -7.27 3.42 -7.19
C LEU A 157 -7.08 2.50 -8.41
N LYS A 158 -6.25 2.91 -9.36
CA LYS A 158 -5.80 2.05 -10.46
C LYS A 158 -5.24 0.73 -9.90
N PRO A 159 -5.48 -0.42 -10.55
CA PRO A 159 -6.10 -0.58 -11.87
C PRO A 159 -7.63 -0.54 -11.88
N SER A 160 -8.29 -0.69 -10.74
CA SER A 160 -9.76 -0.77 -10.66
C SER A 160 -10.44 0.59 -10.82
N GLY A 161 -9.77 1.63 -10.32
CA GLY A 161 -10.26 2.99 -10.25
C GLY A 161 -9.38 4.01 -10.99
N LYS A 162 -9.57 5.29 -10.66
CA LYS A 162 -8.95 6.42 -11.36
C LYS A 162 -7.61 6.87 -10.78
N TYR A 163 -7.51 6.93 -9.46
CA TYR A 163 -6.41 7.59 -8.76
C TYR A 163 -5.18 6.68 -8.57
N VAL A 164 -4.05 7.25 -8.15
CA VAL A 164 -2.80 6.51 -7.87
C VAL A 164 -2.34 6.72 -6.42
N MET A 165 -1.32 5.98 -5.98
CA MET A 165 -0.80 6.05 -4.61
C MET A 165 -0.39 7.47 -4.18
N GLU A 166 0.11 8.28 -5.13
CA GLU A 166 0.44 9.69 -4.86
C GLU A 166 -0.79 10.52 -4.45
N ASP A 167 -1.97 10.23 -5.01
CA ASP A 167 -3.21 10.92 -4.64
C ASP A 167 -3.63 10.52 -3.22
N MET A 168 -3.50 9.23 -2.89
CA MET A 168 -3.77 8.72 -1.54
C MET A 168 -2.81 9.36 -0.52
N HIS A 169 -1.54 9.53 -0.87
CA HIS A 169 -0.56 10.21 -0.01
C HIS A 169 -0.99 11.65 0.33
N LYS A 170 -1.47 12.40 -0.67
CA LYS A 170 -1.90 13.81 -0.51
C LYS A 170 -3.08 13.99 0.46
N ILE A 171 -3.89 12.95 0.68
CA ILE A 171 -5.06 12.99 1.56
C ILE A 171 -4.81 12.33 2.93
N GLY A 172 -3.55 12.08 3.29
CA GLY A 172 -3.16 11.50 4.58
C GLY A 172 -2.56 10.10 4.50
N GLY A 173 -2.48 9.53 3.30
CA GLY A 173 -1.79 8.27 3.04
C GLY A 173 -2.43 7.05 3.71
N THR A 174 -1.64 5.98 3.79
CA THR A 174 -2.07 4.73 4.43
C THR A 174 -2.50 4.90 5.89
N PRO A 175 -1.87 5.77 6.72
CA PRO A 175 -2.34 6.00 8.08
C PRO A 175 -3.77 6.52 8.18
N ALA A 176 -4.20 7.40 7.25
CA ALA A 176 -5.58 7.90 7.23
C ALA A 176 -6.59 6.78 6.87
N VAL A 177 -6.23 5.90 5.93
CA VAL A 177 -7.05 4.72 5.59
C VAL A 177 -7.13 3.74 6.76
N ILE A 178 -6.01 3.46 7.44
CA ILE A 178 -5.98 2.60 8.63
C ILE A 178 -6.90 3.17 9.72
N ARG A 179 -6.80 4.48 9.98
CA ARG A 179 -7.67 5.17 10.94
C ARG A 179 -9.14 4.99 10.60
N TYR A 180 -9.51 5.23 9.34
CA TYR A 180 -10.89 5.08 8.88
C TYR A 180 -11.42 3.65 9.05
N LEU A 181 -10.62 2.64 8.69
CA LEU A 181 -11.01 1.23 8.84
C LEU A 181 -11.06 0.76 10.30
N LEU A 182 -10.27 1.36 11.21
CA LEU A 182 -10.41 1.17 12.65
C LEU A 182 -11.71 1.76 13.17
N GLU A 183 -12.07 2.98 12.76
CA GLU A 183 -13.33 3.64 13.13
C GLU A 183 -14.56 2.84 12.67
N LEU A 184 -14.47 2.14 11.53
CA LEU A 184 -15.49 1.22 11.03
C LEU A 184 -15.47 -0.18 11.68
N GLY A 185 -14.50 -0.46 12.55
CA GLY A 185 -14.37 -1.75 13.24
C GLY A 185 -13.87 -2.90 12.37
N TYR A 186 -13.25 -2.62 11.22
CA TYR A 186 -12.70 -3.66 10.35
C TYR A 186 -11.32 -4.15 10.80
N LEU A 187 -10.52 -3.29 11.43
CA LEU A 187 -9.16 -3.59 11.89
C LEU A 187 -9.11 -3.85 13.41
N ASP A 188 -8.19 -4.72 13.83
CA ASP A 188 -7.84 -4.90 15.24
C ASP A 188 -6.78 -3.87 15.63
N GLY A 189 -7.17 -2.91 16.47
CA GLY A 189 -6.34 -1.80 16.90
C GLY A 189 -5.25 -2.14 17.91
N ASP A 190 -5.38 -3.25 18.63
CA ASP A 190 -4.49 -3.64 19.73
C ASP A 190 -3.22 -4.34 19.24
N CYS A 191 -3.09 -4.56 17.93
CA CYS A 191 -1.89 -5.14 17.34
C CYS A 191 -0.68 -4.21 17.56
N ILE A 192 0.37 -4.72 18.22
CA ILE A 192 1.64 -4.01 18.41
C ILE A 192 2.36 -3.80 17.06
N THR A 193 3.08 -2.70 16.90
CA THR A 193 3.83 -2.38 15.67
C THR A 193 5.30 -2.09 15.93
N VAL A 194 6.08 -1.89 14.87
CA VAL A 194 7.50 -1.48 14.92
C VAL A 194 7.74 -0.11 15.57
N THR A 195 6.69 0.66 15.88
CA THR A 195 6.84 1.89 16.67
C THR A 195 6.93 1.63 18.17
N GLY A 196 6.67 0.39 18.62
CA GLY A 196 6.50 0.03 20.03
C GLY A 196 5.12 0.41 20.59
N LYS A 197 4.21 0.89 19.74
CA LYS A 197 2.83 1.24 20.07
C LYS A 197 1.84 0.36 19.30
N THR A 198 0.60 0.34 19.74
CA THR A 198 -0.49 -0.35 19.04
C THR A 198 -0.85 0.36 17.72
N LEU A 199 -1.50 -0.37 16.81
CA LEU A 199 -1.98 0.18 15.54
C LEU A 199 -2.94 1.36 15.77
N ALA A 200 -3.83 1.25 16.76
CA ALA A 200 -4.77 2.31 17.12
C ALA A 200 -4.06 3.58 17.64
N GLU A 201 -3.07 3.44 18.53
CA GLU A 201 -2.29 4.59 19.03
C GLU A 201 -1.56 5.32 17.90
N ASN A 202 -1.02 4.58 16.93
CA ASN A 202 -0.38 5.16 15.76
C ASN A 202 -1.40 5.89 14.85
N ALA A 203 -2.59 5.32 14.68
CA ALA A 203 -3.63 5.86 13.79
C ALA A 203 -4.24 7.18 14.29
N ILE A 204 -4.30 7.42 15.60
CA ILE A 204 -4.83 8.67 16.18
C ILE A 204 -4.05 9.90 15.71
N ALA A 205 -2.75 9.75 15.45
CA ALA A 205 -1.90 10.84 14.98
C ALA A 205 -2.11 11.18 13.49
N ALA A 206 -2.76 10.30 12.72
CA ALA A 206 -3.06 10.54 11.32
C ALA A 206 -4.30 11.45 11.17
N PRO A 207 -4.34 12.34 10.18
CA PRO A 207 -5.56 13.09 9.87
C PRO A 207 -6.68 12.12 9.44
N SER A 208 -7.92 12.45 9.80
CA SER A 208 -9.10 11.76 9.24
C SER A 208 -9.27 12.11 7.76
N LEU A 209 -9.82 11.18 6.99
CA LEU A 209 -10.28 11.45 5.63
C LEU A 209 -11.45 12.44 5.65
N ALA A 210 -11.45 13.39 4.72
CA ALA A 210 -12.55 14.35 4.58
C ALA A 210 -13.76 13.71 3.89
N ALA A 211 -14.93 14.34 4.02
CA ALA A 211 -16.14 13.86 3.33
C ALA A 211 -15.91 13.80 1.80
N GLY A 212 -16.16 12.65 1.20
CA GLY A 212 -15.95 12.40 -0.23
C GLY A 212 -14.54 11.90 -0.60
N GLN A 213 -13.69 11.63 0.39
CA GLN A 213 -12.40 10.94 0.25
C GLN A 213 -12.47 9.50 0.74
#